data_AF-A0A948AU05-F1
#
_entry.id   AF-A0A948AU05-F1
#
_cell.length_a   1.000
_cell.length_b   1.000
_cell.length_c   1.000
_cell.angle_alpha   90.00
_cell.angle_beta   90.00
_cell.angle_gamma   90.00
#
_symmetry.space_group_name_H-M   'P 1'
#
loop_
_entity.id
_entity.type
_entity.pdbx_description
1 polymer ?
#
loop_
_entity_poly.entity_id
_entity_poly.type
_entity_poly.pdbx_seq_one_letter_code
_entity_poly.pdbx_strand_id
1 'polypeptide(L)'
;MSVSMKTPLRRTLTLTAWLVPALLLVGCRDAQHPLRLADLTPAEEMYITRFVTLERARAVALVDREAGDALLDSLAASWGDSSLVETRAALPVDASRLEKIHTLLATILDAEEDSLLAAPEARRLHVPVPDPPPAALPADASAGE
;
A
#
# COMPACT_ATOMS: atom_id res chain seq x y z
N MET A 1 -39.30 -25.35 76.52
CA MET A 1 -38.92 -24.01 77.05
C MET A 1 -37.80 -23.47 76.18
N SER A 2 -37.84 -22.15 75.94
CA SER A 2 -36.81 -21.32 75.31
C SER A 2 -36.59 -21.50 73.79
N VAL A 3 -36.52 -20.51 72.89
CA VAL A 3 -36.73 -19.04 72.77
C VAL A 3 -35.67 -18.54 71.77
N SER A 4 -36.08 -17.63 70.88
CA SER A 4 -35.28 -16.60 70.17
C SER A 4 -34.26 -17.02 69.11
N MET A 5 -34.48 -16.64 67.85
CA MET A 5 -34.16 -15.32 67.24
C MET A 5 -32.65 -15.06 67.10
N LYS A 6 -32.16 -15.03 65.86
CA LYS A 6 -31.44 -13.87 65.28
C LYS A 6 -31.15 -14.05 63.77
N THR A 7 -31.70 -13.11 63.01
CA THR A 7 -31.33 -12.56 61.68
C THR A 7 -29.81 -12.29 61.50
N PRO A 8 -29.25 -11.82 60.35
CA PRO A 8 -29.84 -11.41 59.06
C PRO A 8 -29.07 -11.83 57.76
N LEU A 9 -29.79 -11.66 56.65
CA LEU A 9 -29.37 -11.16 55.33
C LEU A 9 -28.02 -10.40 55.26
N ARG A 10 -27.07 -10.82 54.39
CA ARG A 10 -26.13 -9.90 53.71
C ARG A 10 -25.80 -10.36 52.29
N ARG A 11 -26.37 -9.61 51.35
CA ARG A 11 -25.95 -9.47 49.95
C ARG A 11 -24.56 -8.83 49.90
N THR A 12 -23.65 -9.43 49.13
CA THR A 12 -22.63 -8.66 48.41
C THR A 12 -22.22 -9.44 47.17
N LEU A 13 -22.96 -9.23 46.08
CA LEU A 13 -22.57 -9.68 44.75
C LEU A 13 -21.49 -8.71 44.28
N THR A 14 -20.24 -9.14 44.34
CA THR A 14 -19.07 -8.44 43.80
C THR A 14 -19.19 -8.41 42.27
N LEU A 15 -19.80 -7.35 41.75
CA LEU A 15 -19.75 -7.01 40.34
C LEU A 15 -18.44 -6.23 40.12
N THR A 16 -17.36 -6.98 39.89
CA THR A 16 -16.07 -6.45 39.45
C THR A 16 -16.24 -5.91 38.03
N ALA A 17 -16.67 -4.65 37.97
CA ALA A 17 -16.55 -3.81 36.78
C ALA A 17 -15.06 -3.58 36.51
N TRP A 18 -14.40 -4.53 35.85
CA TRP A 18 -13.15 -4.30 35.17
C TRP A 18 -13.47 -3.43 33.94
N LEU A 19 -13.54 -2.12 34.17
CA LEU A 19 -13.25 -1.13 33.15
C LEU A 19 -11.82 -1.40 32.67
N VAL A 20 -11.69 -2.14 31.57
CA VAL A 20 -10.49 -2.09 30.74
C VAL A 20 -10.59 -0.75 30.02
N PRO A 21 -9.78 0.26 30.37
CA PRO A 21 -9.70 1.44 29.52
C PRO A 21 -9.06 0.95 28.23
N ALA A 22 -9.82 1.04 27.14
CA ALA A 22 -9.30 0.95 25.80
C ALA A 22 -8.14 1.95 25.71
N LEU A 23 -6.90 1.46 25.81
CA LEU A 23 -5.74 2.21 25.40
C LEU A 23 -5.96 2.51 23.92
N LEU A 24 -6.40 3.73 23.66
CA LEU A 24 -6.25 4.44 22.42
C LEU A 24 -4.74 4.52 22.13
N LEU A 25 -4.17 3.41 21.66
CA LEU A 25 -3.00 3.42 20.80
C LEU A 25 -3.47 3.99 19.45
N VAL A 26 -3.87 5.25 19.46
CA VAL A 26 -3.81 6.10 18.27
C VAL A 26 -2.31 6.20 18.03
N GLY A 27 -1.82 5.26 17.21
CA GLY A 27 -0.45 5.27 16.77
C GLY A 27 -0.16 6.66 16.26
N CYS A 28 0.84 7.31 16.85
CA CYS A 28 1.60 8.35 16.18
C CYS A 28 2.15 7.70 14.91
N ARG A 29 1.32 7.65 13.86
CA ARG A 29 1.77 7.42 12.51
C ARG A 29 2.51 8.69 12.22
N ASP A 30 3.83 8.67 12.46
CA ASP A 30 4.72 9.75 12.07
C ASP A 30 4.25 10.23 10.70
N ALA A 31 4.08 11.55 10.56
CA ALA A 31 3.85 12.19 9.28
C ALA A 31 5.14 12.01 8.45
N GLN A 32 5.42 10.77 8.06
CA GLN A 32 6.59 10.41 7.31
C GLN A 32 6.37 10.99 5.92
N HIS A 33 7.33 11.81 5.49
CA HIS A 33 7.33 12.39 4.16
C HIS A 33 7.06 11.26 3.13
N PRO A 34 6.01 11.40 2.30
CA PRO A 34 5.69 10.39 1.32
C PRO A 34 6.89 10.24 0.39
N LEU A 35 7.25 8.99 0.09
CA LEU A 35 8.35 8.69 -0.80
C LEU A 35 8.01 9.18 -2.21
N ARG A 36 8.92 9.93 -2.84
CA ARG A 36 8.78 10.38 -4.23
C ARG A 36 9.70 9.57 -5.15
N LEU A 37 9.44 9.61 -6.46
CA LEU A 37 10.33 8.99 -7.45
C LEU A 37 11.76 9.51 -7.35
N ALA A 38 11.94 10.81 -7.08
CA ALA A 38 13.25 11.43 -6.90
C ALA A 38 14.02 10.94 -5.66
N ASP A 39 13.35 10.29 -4.70
CA ASP A 39 13.97 9.76 -3.48
C ASP A 39 14.44 8.30 -3.63
N LEU A 40 14.21 7.71 -4.81
CA LEU A 40 14.55 6.32 -5.09
C LEU A 40 16.03 6.15 -5.39
N THR A 41 16.58 5.05 -4.91
CA THR A 41 17.85 4.55 -5.44
C THR A 41 17.63 4.02 -6.87
N PRO A 42 18.69 3.94 -7.70
CA PRO A 42 18.56 3.42 -9.06
C PRO A 42 17.96 2.00 -9.13
N ALA A 43 18.24 1.16 -8.12
CA ALA A 43 17.68 -0.19 -8.04
C ALA A 43 16.15 -0.15 -7.78
N GLU A 44 15.71 0.68 -6.83
CA GLU A 44 14.28 0.83 -6.52
C GLU A 44 13.52 1.47 -7.71
N GLU A 45 14.12 2.42 -8.40
CA GLU A 45 13.57 3.02 -9.62
C GLU A 45 13.42 1.97 -10.74
N MET A 46 14.43 1.13 -10.94
CA MET A 46 14.36 0.00 -11.87
C MET A 46 13.21 -0.96 -11.48
N TYR A 47 13.05 -1.27 -10.19
CA TYR A 47 11.97 -2.12 -9.70
C TYR A 47 10.59 -1.53 -10.05
N ILE A 48 10.34 -0.26 -9.71
CA ILE A 48 9.07 0.41 -9.99
C ILE A 48 8.81 0.48 -11.50
N THR A 49 9.82 0.83 -12.29
CA THR A 49 9.70 0.95 -13.74
C THR A 49 9.33 -0.38 -14.37
N ARG A 50 10.03 -1.48 -14.03
CA ARG A 50 9.72 -2.81 -14.54
C ARG A 50 8.29 -3.23 -14.14
N PHE A 51 7.87 -2.95 -12.92
CA PHE A 51 6.52 -3.27 -12.47
C PHE A 51 5.45 -2.52 -13.29
N VAL A 52 5.58 -1.20 -13.42
CA VAL A 52 4.62 -0.36 -14.17
C VAL A 52 4.60 -0.76 -15.65
N THR A 53 5.75 -1.07 -16.26
CA THR A 53 5.81 -1.57 -17.64
C THR A 53 5.05 -2.89 -17.81
N LEU A 54 5.16 -3.82 -16.85
CA LEU A 54 4.39 -5.08 -16.88
C LEU A 54 2.89 -4.83 -16.78
N GLU A 55 2.44 -3.95 -15.88
CA GLU A 55 1.02 -3.64 -15.73
C GLU A 55 0.45 -2.98 -16.98
N ARG A 56 1.21 -2.08 -17.64
CA ARG A 56 0.82 -1.50 -18.93
C ARG A 56 0.72 -2.57 -20.03
N ALA A 57 1.68 -3.49 -20.12
CA ALA A 57 1.64 -4.59 -21.10
C ALA A 57 0.46 -5.54 -20.85
N ARG A 58 0.15 -5.84 -19.58
CA ARG A 58 -1.02 -6.63 -19.18
C ARG A 58 -2.33 -5.94 -19.55
N ALA A 59 -2.43 -4.63 -19.33
CA ALA A 59 -3.61 -3.86 -19.73
C ALA A 59 -3.84 -3.92 -21.25
N VAL A 60 -2.78 -3.87 -22.06
CA VAL A 60 -2.88 -4.12 -23.50
C VAL A 60 -3.39 -5.53 -23.77
N ALA A 61 -2.84 -6.57 -23.13
CA ALA A 61 -3.27 -7.95 -23.31
C ALA A 61 -4.74 -8.22 -22.93
N LEU A 62 -5.30 -7.43 -22.02
CA LEU A 62 -6.71 -7.52 -21.64
C LEU A 62 -7.65 -7.00 -22.76
N VAL A 63 -7.22 -6.02 -23.55
CA VAL A 63 -8.01 -5.43 -24.65
C VAL A 63 -7.70 -6.05 -25.99
N ASP A 64 -6.42 -6.34 -26.26
CA ASP A 64 -5.91 -6.99 -27.46
C ASP A 64 -4.88 -8.06 -27.04
N ARG A 65 -5.33 -9.31 -27.00
CA ARG A 65 -4.51 -10.44 -26.56
C ARG A 65 -3.27 -10.64 -27.43
N GLU A 66 -3.42 -10.60 -28.75
CA GLU A 66 -2.32 -10.91 -29.67
C GLU A 66 -1.21 -9.85 -29.54
N ALA A 67 -1.60 -8.57 -29.52
CA ALA A 67 -0.65 -7.48 -29.31
C ALA A 67 -0.02 -7.55 -27.92
N GLY A 68 -0.81 -7.82 -26.88
CA GLY A 68 -0.32 -7.91 -25.51
C GLY A 68 0.63 -9.08 -25.26
N ASP A 69 0.33 -10.26 -25.81
CA ASP A 69 1.20 -11.44 -25.72
C ASP A 69 2.54 -11.17 -26.43
N ALA A 70 2.50 -10.58 -27.63
CA ALA A 70 3.72 -10.17 -28.35
C ALA A 70 4.56 -9.15 -27.55
N LEU A 71 3.92 -8.23 -26.82
CA LEU A 71 4.61 -7.29 -25.93
C LEU A 71 5.24 -7.99 -24.73
N LEU A 72 4.51 -8.91 -24.07
CA LEU A 72 5.01 -9.64 -22.92
C LEU A 72 6.19 -10.55 -23.29
N ASP A 73 6.12 -11.22 -24.45
CA ASP A 73 7.22 -12.03 -24.98
C ASP A 73 8.44 -11.17 -25.31
N SER A 74 8.22 -9.99 -25.92
CA SER A 74 9.28 -9.03 -26.19
C SER A 74 9.95 -8.52 -24.90
N LEU A 75 9.16 -8.21 -23.86
CA LEU A 75 9.68 -7.81 -22.55
C LEU A 75 10.50 -8.94 -21.92
N ALA A 76 9.97 -10.16 -21.90
CA ALA A 76 10.68 -11.33 -21.39
C ALA A 76 12.02 -11.55 -22.11
N ALA A 77 12.04 -11.47 -23.44
CA ALA A 77 13.26 -11.59 -24.23
C ALA A 77 14.26 -10.44 -23.95
N SER A 78 13.76 -9.21 -23.80
CA SER A 78 14.60 -8.02 -23.58
C SER A 78 15.23 -7.96 -22.18
N TRP A 79 14.52 -8.46 -21.17
CA TRP A 79 14.99 -8.44 -19.78
C TRP A 79 15.87 -9.65 -19.47
N GLY A 80 15.69 -10.74 -20.19
CA GLY A 80 16.47 -11.97 -20.04
C GLY A 80 16.25 -12.68 -18.70
N ASP A 81 16.95 -13.80 -18.54
CA ASP A 81 16.74 -14.73 -17.42
C ASP A 81 17.17 -14.17 -16.06
N SER A 82 18.09 -13.20 -16.03
CA SER A 82 18.56 -12.58 -14.78
C SER A 82 17.59 -11.54 -14.22
N SER A 83 16.61 -11.09 -15.02
CA SER A 83 15.72 -9.99 -14.66
C SER A 83 14.95 -10.20 -13.37
N LEU A 84 14.45 -11.41 -13.11
CA LEU A 84 13.73 -11.72 -11.88
C LEU A 84 14.66 -11.63 -10.65
N VAL A 85 15.89 -12.15 -10.77
CA VAL A 85 16.88 -12.13 -9.68
C VAL A 85 17.30 -10.68 -9.39
N GLU A 86 17.59 -9.90 -10.42
CA GLU A 86 17.94 -8.48 -10.31
C GLU A 86 16.80 -7.66 -9.70
N THR A 87 15.57 -7.85 -10.20
CA THR A 87 14.38 -7.12 -9.72
C THR A 87 14.09 -7.47 -8.25
N ARG A 88 14.28 -8.74 -7.87
CA ARG A 88 14.13 -9.16 -6.47
C ARG A 88 15.24 -8.59 -5.58
N ALA A 89 16.47 -8.54 -6.08
CA ALA A 89 17.61 -7.96 -5.36
C ALA A 89 17.49 -6.44 -5.18
N ALA A 90 16.70 -5.77 -6.03
CA ALA A 90 16.40 -4.35 -5.91
C ALA A 90 15.42 -3.99 -4.79
N LEU A 91 14.72 -4.97 -4.21
CA LEU A 91 13.82 -4.72 -3.09
C LEU A 91 14.61 -4.41 -1.80
N PRO A 92 14.25 -3.36 -1.05
CA PRO A 92 14.88 -3.06 0.23
C PRO A 92 14.73 -4.20 1.22
N VAL A 93 15.79 -4.47 1.98
CA VAL A 93 15.75 -5.37 3.14
C VAL A 93 15.01 -4.72 4.32
N ASP A 94 15.09 -3.40 4.43
CA ASP A 94 14.38 -2.63 5.45
C ASP A 94 12.87 -2.61 5.19
N ALA A 95 12.09 -3.12 6.15
CA ALA A 95 10.65 -3.25 6.02
C ALA A 95 9.94 -1.90 5.90
N SER A 96 10.43 -0.87 6.59
CA SER A 96 9.83 0.47 6.54
C SER A 96 10.05 1.14 5.18
N ARG A 97 11.22 0.96 4.57
CA ARG A 97 11.50 1.40 3.20
C ARG A 97 10.65 0.64 2.19
N LEU A 98 10.50 -0.67 2.35
CA LEU A 98 9.66 -1.49 1.46
C LEU A 98 8.18 -1.06 1.51
N GLU A 99 7.64 -0.78 2.69
CA GLU A 99 6.26 -0.26 2.85
C GLU A 99 6.07 1.06 2.09
N LYS A 100 7.05 1.97 2.16
CA LYS A 100 7.02 3.23 1.42
C LYS A 100 7.05 3.04 -0.09
N ILE A 101 7.86 2.12 -0.59
CA ILE A 101 7.90 1.78 -2.02
C ILE A 101 6.57 1.19 -2.47
N HIS A 102 5.99 0.28 -1.70
CA HIS A 102 4.69 -0.30 -2.04
C HIS A 102 3.57 0.76 -2.02
N THR A 103 3.62 1.68 -1.07
CA THR A 103 2.69 2.83 -1.02
C THR A 103 2.84 3.70 -2.26
N LEU A 104 4.07 4.06 -2.62
CA LEU A 104 4.38 4.82 -3.83
C LEU A 104 3.89 4.10 -5.09
N LEU A 105 4.17 2.81 -5.22
CA LEU A 105 3.72 1.99 -6.34
C LEU A 105 2.19 1.98 -6.46
N ALA A 106 1.48 1.79 -5.33
CA ALA A 106 0.03 1.85 -5.33
C ALA A 106 -0.50 3.21 -5.79
N THR A 107 0.10 4.31 -5.34
CA THR A 107 -0.30 5.67 -5.78
C THR A 107 0.00 5.91 -7.26
N ILE A 108 1.09 5.36 -7.79
CA ILE A 108 1.41 5.44 -9.23
C ILE A 108 0.37 4.67 -10.05
N LEU A 109 0.00 3.46 -9.61
CA LEU A 109 -1.00 2.65 -10.31
C LEU A 109 -2.40 3.27 -10.27
N ASP A 110 -2.76 3.91 -9.16
CA ASP A 110 -3.98 4.71 -9.02
C ASP A 110 -3.98 5.88 -10.02
N ALA A 111 -2.87 6.61 -10.13
CA ALA A 111 -2.72 7.68 -11.12
C ALA A 111 -2.72 7.19 -12.58
N GLU A 112 -2.35 5.93 -12.81
CA GLU A 112 -2.40 5.27 -14.12
C GLU A 112 -3.76 4.60 -14.41
N GLU A 113 -4.71 4.54 -13.46
CA GLU A 113 -5.95 3.76 -13.59
C GLU A 113 -6.72 4.09 -14.88
N ASP A 114 -7.02 5.37 -15.11
CA ASP A 114 -7.71 5.84 -16.32
C ASP A 114 -6.98 5.41 -17.59
N SER A 115 -5.65 5.40 -17.54
CA SER A 115 -4.81 5.07 -18.67
C SER A 115 -4.78 3.57 -18.96
N LEU A 116 -4.76 2.74 -17.92
CA LEU A 116 -4.79 1.30 -18.02
C LEU A 116 -6.17 0.80 -18.47
N LEU A 117 -7.25 1.46 -18.02
CA LEU A 117 -8.63 1.05 -18.31
C LEU A 117 -9.17 1.63 -19.61
N ALA A 118 -8.99 2.93 -19.86
CA ALA A 118 -9.66 3.62 -20.97
C ALA A 118 -8.86 3.64 -22.28
N ALA A 119 -7.53 3.55 -22.21
CA ALA A 119 -6.66 3.62 -23.40
C ALA A 119 -5.34 2.82 -23.23
N PRO A 120 -5.40 1.50 -23.04
CA PRO A 120 -4.21 0.67 -22.99
C PRO A 120 -3.59 0.58 -24.39
N GLU A 121 -2.44 1.22 -24.57
CA GLU A 121 -1.77 1.32 -25.86
C GLU A 121 -0.30 0.92 -25.75
N ALA A 122 0.18 0.12 -26.70
CA ALA A 122 1.57 -0.35 -26.74
C ALA A 122 2.61 0.78 -26.66
N ARG A 123 2.34 1.93 -27.30
CA ARG A 123 3.25 3.10 -27.27
C ARG A 123 3.51 3.64 -25.86
N ARG A 124 2.63 3.35 -24.90
CA ARG A 124 2.75 3.82 -23.52
C ARG A 124 3.78 3.07 -22.69
N LEU A 125 4.28 1.92 -23.16
CA LEU A 125 5.35 1.21 -22.46
C LEU A 125 6.64 2.04 -22.31
N HIS A 126 6.84 3.03 -23.17
CA HIS A 126 8.00 3.93 -23.16
C HIS A 126 7.75 5.29 -22.48
N VAL A 127 6.51 5.56 -22.06
CA VAL A 127 6.18 6.81 -21.35
C VAL A 127 6.81 6.74 -19.96
N PRO A 128 7.48 7.81 -19.49
CA PRO A 128 7.99 7.86 -18.12
C PRO A 128 6.93 7.47 -17.09
N VAL A 129 7.35 6.88 -15.97
CA VAL A 129 6.45 6.63 -14.84
C VAL A 129 5.98 8.00 -14.31
N PRO A 130 4.67 8.24 -14.17
CA PRO A 130 4.18 9.52 -13.69
C PRO A 130 4.58 9.73 -12.23
N ASP A 131 4.95 10.97 -11.88
CA ASP A 131 5.04 11.35 -10.49
C ASP A 131 3.65 11.24 -9.85
N PRO A 132 3.52 10.59 -8.68
CA PRO A 132 2.25 10.55 -7.98
C PRO A 132 1.82 11.97 -7.61
N PRO A 133 0.51 12.26 -7.61
CA PRO A 133 0.00 13.52 -7.07
C PRO A 133 0.49 13.70 -5.63
N PRO A 134 0.74 14.95 -5.19
CA PRO A 134 1.12 15.19 -3.81
C PRO A 134 0.05 14.58 -2.89
N ALA A 135 0.50 13.88 -1.84
CA ALA A 135 -0.42 13.31 -0.85
C ALA A 135 -1.40 14.39 -0.40
N ALA A 136 -2.70 14.13 -0.56
CA ALA A 136 -3.73 15.06 -0.14
C ALA A 136 -3.49 15.37 1.35
N LEU A 137 -3.30 16.66 1.67
CA LEU A 137 -3.26 17.09 3.06
C LEU A 137 -4.60 16.68 3.69
N PRO A 138 -4.59 16.13 4.92
CA PRO A 138 -5.84 15.81 5.59
C PRO A 138 -6.71 17.06 5.65
N ALA A 139 -7.96 16.95 5.21
CA ALA A 139 -8.92 18.05 5.05
C ALA A 139 -9.20 18.82 6.37
N ASP A 140 -8.74 18.28 7.49
CA ASP A 140 -9.08 18.71 8.84
C ASP A 140 -8.18 19.87 9.36
N ALA A 141 -7.17 20.29 8.59
CA ALA A 141 -6.29 21.40 8.97
C ALA A 141 -6.89 22.81 8.76
N SER A 142 -8.14 22.91 8.31
CA SER A 142 -8.76 24.17 7.84
C SER A 142 -9.81 24.76 8.79
N ALA A 143 -10.03 24.18 9.99
CA ALA A 143 -11.05 24.64 10.93
C ALA A 143 -10.43 25.18 12.23
N GLY A 144 -9.87 26.39 12.16
CA GLY A 144 -9.26 27.04 13.32
C GLY A 144 -8.88 28.50 13.06
N GLU A 145 -9.84 29.31 12.62
CA GLU A 145 -9.81 30.77 12.78
C GLU A 145 -11.07 31.23 13.51
#